data_AF-A0A0S7Y0K0-F1
#
_entry.id   AF-A0A0S7Y0K0-F1
#
_cell.length_a   1.000
_cell.length_b   1.000
_cell.length_c   1.000
_cell.angle_alpha   90.00
_cell.angle_beta   90.00
_cell.angle_gamma   90.00
#
_symmetry.space_group_name_H-M   'P 1'
#
loop_
_entity.id
_entity.type
_entity.pdbx_description
1 polymer ?
#
loop_
_entity_poly.entity_id
_entity_poly.type
_entity_poly.pdbx_seq_one_letter_code
_entity_poly.pdbx_strand_id
1 'polypeptide(L)'
;MTGIKTELAVCGLSGPEVAVRDFEFPLLPPEEIEGAVLLEASQVCPFNSGDSAVDYQLISDGDDKTRGVLVAATNALIKSRIQLVEEASLKCVLMDIDGLALLNCFNGALNGNQKSQSGSFKSKTLEPSVPTPAETSNGVGQAVAILNVGSSYTTLAIMGDDGWPFIRDITYAGDDIIKQIATENGMSTEAVKGILSGDSAPAQTQFYDSFKKACQKLIVDVAETFRYYAAQEKSTLVDKILVCGGFALAKGFVELLNSRLSAEAVLWNPFDKIRCDAGCNPRGIIQKNILQKNGPAMAVAAGLAMRSI
;
A
#
# COMPACT_ATOMS: atom_id res chain seq x y z
N MET A 1 11.02 -24.89 11.58
CA MET A 1 10.13 -23.97 12.33
C MET A 1 10.68 -22.56 12.19
N THR A 2 9.82 -21.61 11.80
CA THR A 2 10.15 -20.21 11.47
C THR A 2 10.57 -19.36 12.67
N GLY A 3 10.51 -19.89 13.90
CA GLY A 3 10.86 -19.19 15.14
C GLY A 3 9.77 -18.22 15.64
N ILE A 4 8.68 -18.08 14.89
CA ILE A 4 7.51 -17.26 15.24
C ILE A 4 6.61 -18.08 16.16
N LYS A 5 6.21 -17.51 17.31
CA LYS A 5 5.40 -18.18 18.35
C LYS A 5 3.92 -17.76 18.36
N THR A 6 3.57 -16.69 17.66
CA THR A 6 2.19 -16.20 17.60
C THR A 6 1.41 -16.96 16.54
N GLU A 7 0.14 -17.22 16.82
CA GLU A 7 -0.84 -17.74 15.86
C GLU A 7 -1.73 -16.61 15.32
N LEU A 8 -1.55 -15.37 15.78
CA LEU A 8 -2.34 -14.22 15.36
C LEU A 8 -1.74 -13.58 14.10
N ALA A 9 -2.61 -13.21 13.16
CA ALA A 9 -2.26 -12.56 11.90
C ALA A 9 -3.13 -11.33 11.63
N VAL A 10 -2.51 -10.27 11.14
CA VAL A 10 -3.19 -9.13 10.52
C VAL A 10 -3.09 -9.31 9.01
N CYS A 11 -4.22 -9.17 8.32
CA CYS A 11 -4.31 -9.43 6.88
C CYS A 11 -4.65 -8.17 6.10
N GLY A 12 -4.11 -8.07 4.89
CA GLY A 12 -4.37 -6.97 3.97
C GLY A 12 -5.33 -7.37 2.84
N LEU A 13 -6.15 -6.41 2.42
CA LEU A 13 -7.00 -6.46 1.24
C LEU A 13 -6.62 -5.37 0.24
N SER A 14 -6.75 -5.70 -1.03
CA SER A 14 -6.49 -4.81 -2.17
C SER A 14 -7.27 -5.31 -3.38
N GLY A 15 -7.45 -4.45 -4.37
CA GLY A 15 -7.98 -4.80 -5.68
C GLY A 15 -9.39 -4.22 -5.91
N PRO A 16 -10.05 -4.63 -7.01
CA PRO A 16 -11.30 -4.01 -7.46
C PRO A 16 -12.50 -4.26 -6.53
N GLU A 17 -12.37 -5.21 -5.62
CA GLU A 17 -13.38 -5.56 -4.60
C GLU A 17 -13.21 -4.76 -3.30
N VAL A 18 -12.32 -3.78 -3.28
CA VAL A 18 -12.07 -2.86 -2.18
C VAL A 18 -12.25 -1.42 -2.66
N ALA A 19 -12.92 -0.60 -1.86
CA ALA A 19 -13.02 0.84 -2.06
C ALA A 19 -12.60 1.58 -0.80
N VAL A 20 -11.81 2.64 -0.94
CA VAL A 20 -11.46 3.58 0.12
C VAL A 20 -11.86 4.97 -0.35
N ARG A 21 -12.67 5.67 0.44
CA ARG A 21 -13.19 7.00 0.10
C ARG A 21 -13.25 7.86 1.34
N ASP A 22 -12.93 9.14 1.18
CA ASP A 22 -13.32 10.17 2.12
C ASP A 22 -14.83 10.46 2.02
N PHE A 23 -15.40 10.98 3.09
CA PHE A 23 -16.76 11.52 3.10
C PHE A 23 -16.80 12.79 3.93
N GLU A 24 -17.72 13.68 3.56
CA GLU A 24 -18.03 14.90 4.28
C GLU A 24 -19.55 15.04 4.41
N PHE A 25 -20.01 15.07 5.66
CA PHE A 25 -21.41 15.32 5.99
C PHE A 25 -21.53 16.62 6.81
N PRO A 26 -22.74 17.20 6.88
CA PRO A 26 -23.07 18.16 7.94
C PRO A 26 -22.75 17.59 9.33
N LEU A 27 -22.75 18.43 10.36
CA LEU A 27 -22.62 17.95 11.74
C LEU A 27 -23.81 17.01 12.05
N LEU A 28 -23.51 15.74 12.27
CA LEU A 28 -24.50 14.70 12.56
C LEU A 28 -24.34 14.24 14.01
N PRO A 29 -25.44 13.90 14.71
CA PRO A 29 -25.36 13.16 15.96
C PRO A 29 -24.57 11.84 15.77
N PRO A 30 -23.75 11.42 16.74
CA PRO A 30 -22.94 10.20 16.62
C PRO A 30 -23.73 8.95 16.19
N GLU A 31 -24.98 8.83 16.63
CA GLU A 31 -25.89 7.74 16.30
C GLU A 31 -26.37 7.73 14.83
N GLU A 32 -26.29 8.85 14.12
CA GLU A 32 -26.71 8.97 12.71
C GLU A 32 -25.55 8.76 11.72
N ILE A 33 -24.30 8.89 12.19
CA ILE A 33 -23.10 8.81 11.34
C ILE A 33 -23.01 7.47 10.62
N GLU A 34 -23.17 6.36 11.33
CA GLU A 34 -23.06 5.02 10.75
C GLU A 34 -24.06 4.82 9.61
N GLY A 35 -25.32 5.25 9.79
CA GLY A 35 -26.36 5.17 8.76
C GLY A 35 -26.02 6.01 7.53
N ALA A 36 -25.48 7.22 7.73
CA ALA A 36 -25.04 8.08 6.64
C ALA A 36 -23.85 7.49 5.87
N VAL A 37 -22.86 6.93 6.56
CA VAL A 37 -21.71 6.25 5.95
C VAL A 37 -22.14 5.04 5.13
N LEU A 38 -23.05 4.20 5.65
CA LEU A 38 -23.56 3.05 4.91
C LEU A 38 -24.32 3.47 3.65
N LEU A 39 -25.07 4.57 3.72
CA LEU A 39 -25.76 5.12 2.56
C LEU A 39 -24.76 5.65 1.52
N GLU A 40 -23.75 6.41 1.92
CA GLU A 40 -22.69 6.90 1.04
C GLU A 40 -21.93 5.74 0.37
N ALA A 41 -21.53 4.74 1.16
CA ALA A 41 -20.88 3.55 0.64
C ALA A 41 -21.75 2.83 -0.41
N SER A 42 -23.07 2.76 -0.22
CA SER A 42 -23.98 2.14 -1.19
C SER A 42 -24.09 2.88 -2.52
N GLN A 43 -23.79 4.18 -2.53
CA GLN A 43 -23.87 5.02 -3.73
C GLN A 43 -22.54 5.04 -4.50
N VAL A 44 -21.42 4.97 -3.79
CA VAL A 44 -20.09 5.18 -4.36
C VAL A 44 -19.33 3.88 -4.62
N CYS A 45 -19.66 2.79 -3.92
CA CYS A 45 -18.97 1.52 -4.13
C CYS A 45 -19.36 0.91 -5.49
N PRO A 46 -18.39 0.48 -6.32
CA PRO A 46 -18.63 -0.04 -7.66
C PRO A 46 -19.22 -1.46 -7.68
N PHE A 47 -19.47 -2.05 -6.50
CA PHE A 47 -19.98 -3.40 -6.30
C PHE A 47 -21.24 -3.37 -5.44
N ASN A 48 -22.04 -4.43 -5.52
CA ASN A 48 -23.34 -4.49 -4.85
C ASN A 48 -23.16 -4.45 -3.32
N SER A 49 -23.58 -3.34 -2.71
CA SER A 49 -23.38 -3.06 -1.28
C SER A 49 -24.12 -4.04 -0.36
N GLY A 50 -25.13 -4.76 -0.88
CA GLY A 50 -25.88 -5.76 -0.10
C GLY A 50 -25.05 -6.95 0.39
N ASP A 51 -23.86 -7.19 -0.19
CA ASP A 51 -22.92 -8.26 0.24
C ASP A 51 -21.50 -7.72 0.47
N SER A 52 -21.40 -6.56 1.10
CA SER A 52 -20.12 -5.93 1.45
C SER A 52 -20.05 -5.58 2.92
N ALA A 53 -18.85 -5.67 3.49
CA ALA A 53 -18.55 -5.07 4.78
C ALA A 53 -18.11 -3.63 4.57
N VAL A 54 -18.56 -2.73 5.44
CA VAL A 54 -18.17 -1.32 5.45
C VAL A 54 -17.68 -0.99 6.85
N ASP A 55 -16.55 -0.30 6.91
CA ASP A 55 -15.98 0.26 8.14
C ASP A 55 -15.57 1.70 7.89
N TYR A 56 -15.44 2.51 8.93
CA TYR A 56 -15.06 3.91 8.77
C TYR A 56 -14.31 4.45 9.97
N GLN A 57 -13.56 5.51 9.74
CA GLN A 57 -12.92 6.29 10.78
C GLN A 57 -13.16 7.78 10.56
N LEU A 58 -13.60 8.44 11.64
CA LEU A 58 -13.71 9.90 11.67
C LEU A 58 -12.31 10.53 11.75
N ILE A 59 -12.09 11.57 10.95
CA ILE A 59 -10.87 12.38 10.98
C ILE A 59 -11.30 13.74 11.52
N SER A 60 -10.76 14.10 12.69
CA SER A 60 -11.12 15.32 13.40
C SER A 60 -10.62 16.54 12.62
N ASP A 61 -11.55 17.31 12.06
CA ASP A 61 -11.22 18.54 11.32
C ASP A 61 -12.29 19.61 11.57
N GLY A 62 -12.22 20.22 12.77
CA GLY A 62 -13.10 21.31 13.20
C GLY A 62 -14.48 20.88 13.73
N ASP A 63 -15.20 21.83 14.33
CA ASP A 63 -16.48 21.60 15.03
C ASP A 63 -17.72 21.61 14.10
N ASP A 64 -17.56 21.98 12.82
CA ASP A 64 -18.70 22.34 11.96
C ASP A 64 -19.17 21.22 11.01
N LYS A 65 -18.40 20.13 10.86
CA LYS A 65 -18.68 19.05 9.91
C LYS A 65 -18.26 17.69 10.43
N THR A 66 -18.92 16.65 9.93
CA THR A 66 -18.51 15.26 10.16
C THR A 66 -17.73 14.79 8.95
N ARG A 67 -16.43 14.54 9.12
CA ARG A 67 -15.58 14.02 8.05
C ARG A 67 -14.89 12.73 8.47
N GLY A 68 -14.61 11.88 7.50
CA GLY A 68 -13.94 10.62 7.76
C GLY A 68 -13.58 9.88 6.49
N VAL A 69 -12.93 8.74 6.66
CA VAL A 69 -12.63 7.81 5.59
C VAL A 69 -13.45 6.55 5.83
N LEU A 70 -14.16 6.12 4.81
CA LEU A 70 -14.81 4.82 4.77
C LEU A 70 -14.01 3.85 3.92
N VAL A 71 -14.12 2.57 4.28
CA VAL A 71 -13.58 1.44 3.56
C VAL A 71 -14.71 0.46 3.34
N ALA A 72 -14.86 -0.03 2.11
CA ALA A 72 -15.78 -1.11 1.78
C ALA A 72 -15.04 -2.25 1.11
N ALA A 73 -15.38 -3.48 1.46
CA ALA A 73 -14.85 -4.67 0.79
C ALA A 73 -15.93 -5.76 0.69
N THR A 74 -15.88 -6.54 -0.40
CA THR A 74 -16.86 -7.63 -0.58
C THR A 74 -16.67 -8.71 0.50
N ASN A 75 -17.80 -9.27 0.98
CA ASN A 75 -17.74 -10.37 1.94
C ASN A 75 -17.04 -11.62 1.36
N ALA A 76 -17.12 -11.82 0.04
CA ALA A 76 -16.44 -12.90 -0.65
C ALA A 76 -14.91 -12.79 -0.52
N LEU A 77 -14.35 -11.60 -0.76
CA LEU A 77 -12.92 -11.33 -0.61
C LEU A 77 -12.46 -11.53 0.84
N ILE A 78 -13.21 -10.98 1.81
CA ILE A 78 -12.91 -11.12 3.24
C ILE A 78 -12.89 -12.60 3.65
N LYS A 79 -13.92 -13.37 3.27
CA LYS A 79 -14.02 -14.81 3.59
C LYS A 79 -12.88 -15.60 2.97
N SER A 80 -12.55 -15.34 1.70
CA SER A 80 -11.43 -16.00 1.02
C SER A 80 -10.10 -15.75 1.74
N ARG A 81 -9.86 -14.51 2.20
CA ARG A 81 -8.65 -14.18 2.96
C ARG A 81 -8.62 -14.86 4.33
N ILE A 82 -9.74 -14.90 5.05
CA ILE A 82 -9.84 -15.59 6.36
C ILE A 82 -9.56 -17.09 6.18
N GLN A 83 -10.17 -17.73 5.17
CA GLN A 83 -9.96 -19.16 4.91
C GLN A 83 -8.48 -19.48 4.64
N LEU A 84 -7.78 -18.66 3.86
CA LEU A 84 -6.35 -18.83 3.60
C LEU A 84 -5.50 -18.80 4.89
N VAL A 85 -5.87 -17.94 5.84
CA VAL A 85 -5.17 -17.78 7.13
C VAL A 85 -5.45 -18.98 8.04
N GLU A 86 -6.69 -19.47 8.05
CA GLU A 86 -7.10 -20.67 8.80
C GLU A 86 -6.42 -21.93 8.26
N GLU A 87 -6.31 -22.09 6.94
CA GLU A 87 -5.55 -23.18 6.29
C GLU A 87 -4.07 -23.17 6.68
N ALA A 88 -3.51 -21.99 6.98
CA ALA A 88 -2.17 -21.83 7.52
C ALA A 88 -2.07 -22.04 9.05
N SER A 89 -3.15 -22.46 9.72
CA SER A 89 -3.25 -22.59 11.18
C SER A 89 -3.00 -21.28 11.94
N LEU A 90 -3.40 -20.15 11.33
CA LEU A 90 -3.35 -18.83 11.94
C LEU A 90 -4.77 -18.31 12.18
N LYS A 91 -4.88 -17.29 13.03
CA LYS A 91 -6.12 -16.57 13.33
C LYS A 91 -6.02 -15.14 12.84
N CYS A 92 -6.88 -14.76 11.90
CA CYS A 92 -7.01 -13.38 11.47
C CYS A 92 -7.64 -12.55 12.61
N VAL A 93 -6.90 -11.57 13.14
CA VAL A 93 -7.38 -10.68 14.23
C VAL A 93 -7.78 -9.30 13.73
N LEU A 94 -7.30 -8.91 12.55
CA LEU A 94 -7.62 -7.64 11.91
C LEU A 94 -7.51 -7.81 10.40
N MET A 95 -8.48 -7.23 9.69
CA MET A 95 -8.45 -7.07 8.24
C MET A 95 -8.22 -5.58 7.95
N ASP A 96 -7.16 -5.26 7.21
CA ASP A 96 -6.75 -3.90 6.87
C ASP A 96 -6.65 -3.76 5.34
N ILE A 97 -6.45 -2.53 4.85
CA ILE A 97 -6.26 -2.26 3.42
C ILE A 97 -4.78 -2.02 3.12
N ASP A 98 -4.28 -2.64 2.07
CA ASP A 98 -2.86 -2.59 1.70
C ASP A 98 -2.36 -1.13 1.56
N GLY A 99 -3.16 -0.27 0.92
CA GLY A 99 -2.84 1.16 0.77
C GLY A 99 -2.68 1.89 2.10
N LEU A 100 -3.58 1.65 3.07
CA LEU A 100 -3.50 2.25 4.41
C LEU A 100 -2.33 1.67 5.21
N ALA A 101 -2.08 0.36 5.08
CA ALA A 101 -0.93 -0.29 5.69
C ALA A 101 0.40 0.31 5.19
N LEU A 102 0.51 0.64 3.90
CA LEU A 102 1.69 1.31 3.33
C LEU A 102 1.92 2.70 3.95
N LEU A 103 0.86 3.51 4.06
CA LEU A 103 0.94 4.84 4.68
C LEU A 103 1.32 4.75 6.16
N ASN A 104 0.74 3.78 6.88
CA ASN A 104 1.10 3.49 8.27
C ASN A 104 2.57 3.05 8.39
N CYS A 105 3.05 2.22 7.48
CA CYS A 105 4.44 1.77 7.44
C CYS A 105 5.40 2.96 7.28
N PHE A 106 5.09 3.86 6.35
CA PHE A 106 5.86 5.07 6.12
C PHE A 106 5.88 5.98 7.34
N ASN A 107 4.72 6.27 7.95
CA ASN A 107 4.63 7.12 9.13
C ASN A 107 5.32 6.49 10.36
N GLY A 108 5.14 5.19 10.58
CA GLY A 108 5.79 4.46 11.67
C GLY A 108 7.32 4.44 11.54
N ALA A 109 7.82 4.27 10.32
CA ALA A 109 9.24 4.35 10.00
C ALA A 109 9.86 5.72 10.31
N LEU A 110 9.12 6.82 10.10
CA LEU A 110 9.57 8.17 10.47
C LEU A 110 9.56 8.40 11.99
N ASN A 111 8.50 7.94 12.67
CA ASN A 111 8.28 8.17 14.10
C ASN A 111 9.12 7.28 15.03
N GLY A 112 9.72 6.20 14.51
CA GLY A 112 10.66 5.32 15.24
C GLY A 112 11.90 6.02 15.79
N ASN A 113 12.15 7.29 15.41
CA ASN A 113 13.24 8.11 15.93
C ASN A 113 12.86 8.99 17.14
N GLN A 114 11.58 9.14 17.49
CA GLN A 114 11.12 10.08 18.53
C GLN A 114 10.68 9.43 19.86
N LYS A 115 10.35 8.12 19.89
CA LYS A 115 9.91 7.45 21.13
C LYS A 115 11.11 7.01 21.99
N SER A 116 11.67 7.98 22.70
CA SER A 116 12.49 7.76 23.91
C SER A 116 12.01 8.70 25.03
N GLN A 117 10.71 8.73 25.33
CA GLN A 117 10.25 9.12 26.67
C GLN A 117 9.04 8.29 27.09
N SER A 118 9.15 7.83 28.34
CA SER A 118 8.22 7.03 29.12
C SER A 118 6.78 7.59 29.11
N GLY A 119 5.79 6.74 28.84
CA GLY A 119 4.39 7.11 28.92
C GLY A 119 3.48 5.89 28.84
N SER A 120 2.79 5.62 29.95
CA SER A 120 1.87 4.50 30.22
C SER A 120 1.00 4.07 29.03
N PHE A 121 1.10 2.79 28.65
CA PHE A 121 0.15 2.10 27.77
C PHE A 121 -1.25 2.12 28.40
N LYS A 122 -2.23 2.73 27.72
CA LYS A 122 -3.65 2.44 27.92
C LYS A 122 -4.17 1.80 26.63
N SER A 123 -4.73 0.60 26.79
CA SER A 123 -5.47 -0.16 25.79
C SER A 123 -6.55 0.72 25.15
N LYS A 124 -6.54 0.84 23.82
CA LYS A 124 -7.61 1.40 23.02
C LYS A 124 -7.94 0.40 21.91
N THR A 125 -9.23 0.16 21.73
CA THR A 125 -9.89 -0.84 20.87
C THR A 125 -9.30 -0.92 19.46
N LEU A 126 -9.28 -2.15 18.93
CA LEU A 126 -8.86 -2.55 17.58
C LEU A 126 -9.75 -1.90 16.52
N GLU A 127 -9.35 -0.75 15.98
CA GLU A 127 -9.98 -0.13 14.81
C GLU A 127 -8.93 0.07 13.70
N PRO A 128 -9.30 0.01 12.41
CA PRO A 128 -8.43 0.45 11.34
C PRO A 128 -8.08 1.93 11.57
N SER A 129 -6.80 2.21 11.85
CA SER A 129 -6.25 3.51 12.09
C SER A 129 -5.72 4.05 10.76
N VAL A 130 -6.51 4.89 10.12
CA VAL A 130 -6.07 5.94 9.22
C VAL A 130 -4.91 6.69 9.90
N PRO A 131 -3.79 6.91 9.21
CA PRO A 131 -2.67 7.63 9.78
C PRO A 131 -3.14 9.01 10.23
N THR A 132 -3.03 9.30 11.53
CA THR A 132 -3.28 10.66 12.05
C THR A 132 -2.16 11.57 11.55
N PRO A 133 -2.44 12.80 11.08
CA PRO A 133 -1.40 13.74 10.67
C PRO A 133 -0.44 13.94 11.84
N ALA A 134 0.81 13.50 11.68
CA ALA A 134 1.86 13.85 12.62
C ALA A 134 2.22 15.31 12.37
N GLU A 135 2.30 16.13 13.43
CA GLU A 135 2.96 17.44 13.36
C GLU A 135 4.41 17.23 12.89
N THR A 136 4.65 17.38 11.60
CA THR A 136 5.96 17.21 10.96
C THR A 136 6.82 18.43 11.27
N SER A 137 7.49 18.39 12.42
CA SER A 137 8.42 19.44 12.84
C SER A 137 9.76 19.40 12.11
N ASN A 138 9.81 19.08 10.80
CA ASN A 138 10.99 19.27 9.94
C ASN A 138 10.64 19.13 8.45
N GLY A 139 10.43 20.28 7.77
CA GLY A 139 10.56 20.43 6.32
C GLY A 139 9.28 20.25 5.51
N VAL A 140 8.65 21.38 5.17
CA VAL A 140 7.67 21.64 4.08
C VAL A 140 6.70 20.50 3.73
N GLY A 141 5.41 20.70 4.01
CA GLY A 141 4.30 19.83 3.61
C GLY A 141 4.32 19.52 2.10
N GLN A 142 4.80 18.34 1.75
CA GLN A 142 4.70 17.76 0.42
C GLN A 142 3.92 16.45 0.55
N ALA A 143 2.92 16.28 -0.30
CA ALA A 143 2.18 15.02 -0.40
C ALA A 143 3.14 13.84 -0.64
N VAL A 144 2.96 12.76 0.11
CA VAL A 144 3.75 11.53 -0.04
C VAL A 144 2.96 10.54 -0.86
N ALA A 145 3.49 10.13 -2.02
CA ALA A 145 2.93 9.04 -2.81
C ALA A 145 3.76 7.77 -2.68
N ILE A 146 3.08 6.64 -2.50
CA ILE A 146 3.65 5.30 -2.45
C ILE A 146 3.01 4.48 -3.57
N LEU A 147 3.84 3.90 -4.43
CA LEU A 147 3.46 3.02 -5.53
C LEU A 147 3.90 1.59 -5.20
N ASN A 148 2.97 0.72 -4.80
CA ASN A 148 3.20 -0.70 -4.58
C ASN A 148 2.82 -1.49 -5.83
N VAL A 149 3.81 -2.05 -6.53
CA VAL A 149 3.58 -2.88 -7.73
C VAL A 149 3.69 -4.36 -7.37
N GLY A 150 2.55 -4.99 -7.14
CA GLY A 150 2.41 -6.42 -6.86
C GLY A 150 2.40 -7.27 -8.12
N SER A 151 2.03 -8.55 -7.97
CA SER A 151 1.82 -9.46 -9.09
C SER A 151 0.50 -9.20 -9.81
N SER A 152 -0.59 -9.07 -9.05
CA SER A 152 -1.96 -8.99 -9.58
C SER A 152 -2.56 -7.59 -9.52
N TYR A 153 -2.10 -6.75 -8.59
CA TYR A 153 -2.57 -5.38 -8.43
C TYR A 153 -1.39 -4.42 -8.22
N THR A 154 -1.62 -3.19 -8.63
CA THR A 154 -0.78 -2.05 -8.27
C THR A 154 -1.58 -1.12 -7.38
N THR A 155 -1.09 -0.84 -6.17
CA THR A 155 -1.73 0.09 -5.23
C THR A 155 -0.98 1.40 -5.22
N LEU A 156 -1.69 2.50 -5.48
CA LEU A 156 -1.19 3.85 -5.27
C LEU A 156 -1.83 4.40 -3.99
N ALA A 157 -0.98 4.76 -3.02
CA ALA A 157 -1.39 5.36 -1.77
C ALA A 157 -0.77 6.75 -1.66
N ILE A 158 -1.59 7.79 -1.51
CA ILE A 158 -1.14 9.17 -1.39
C ILE A 158 -1.63 9.70 -0.05
N MET A 159 -0.75 10.35 0.70
CA MET A 159 -1.09 11.13 1.89
C MET A 159 -0.84 12.60 1.57
N GLY A 160 -1.91 13.38 1.49
CA GLY A 160 -1.84 14.82 1.29
C GLY A 160 -1.29 15.56 2.50
N ASP A 161 -0.97 16.85 2.31
CA ASP A 161 -0.64 17.78 3.39
C ASP A 161 -1.85 18.11 4.28
N ASP A 162 -3.05 17.90 3.75
CA ASP A 162 -4.34 17.95 4.43
C ASP A 162 -4.59 16.77 5.38
N GLY A 163 -3.76 15.72 5.33
CA GLY A 163 -3.90 14.55 6.19
C GLY A 163 -4.88 13.49 5.68
N TRP A 164 -5.41 13.63 4.46
CA TRP A 164 -6.39 12.71 3.90
C TRP A 164 -5.71 11.63 3.04
N PRO A 165 -5.98 10.33 3.29
CA PRO A 165 -5.46 9.26 2.47
C PRO A 165 -6.26 9.13 1.17
N PHE A 166 -5.55 9.11 0.05
CA PHE A 166 -6.10 8.71 -1.24
C PHE A 166 -5.52 7.36 -1.63
N ILE A 167 -6.36 6.33 -1.70
CA ILE A 167 -5.96 4.98 -2.10
C ILE A 167 -6.64 4.61 -3.41
N ARG A 168 -5.85 4.14 -4.37
CA ARG A 168 -6.35 3.62 -5.65
C ARG A 168 -5.63 2.34 -6.04
N ASP A 169 -6.40 1.30 -6.30
CA ASP A 169 -5.89 0.07 -6.91
C ASP A 169 -6.06 0.08 -8.44
N ILE A 170 -5.06 -0.44 -9.13
CA ILE A 170 -4.98 -0.62 -10.58
C ILE A 170 -4.85 -2.12 -10.85
N THR A 171 -5.65 -2.63 -11.78
CA THR A 171 -5.70 -4.06 -12.14
C THR A 171 -4.62 -4.50 -13.12
N TYR A 172 -3.67 -3.62 -13.43
CA TYR A 172 -2.52 -3.91 -14.28
C TYR A 172 -1.26 -3.89 -13.41
N ALA A 173 -0.56 -5.03 -13.37
CA ALA A 173 0.53 -5.25 -12.42
C ALA A 173 1.64 -6.14 -13.00
N GLY A 174 2.51 -6.67 -12.15
CA GLY A 174 3.70 -7.40 -12.57
C GLY A 174 3.41 -8.60 -13.47
N ASP A 175 2.36 -9.39 -13.20
CA ASP A 175 2.02 -10.55 -14.02
C ASP A 175 1.58 -10.15 -15.43
N ASP A 176 0.87 -9.04 -15.58
CA ASP A 176 0.45 -8.53 -16.90
C ASP A 176 1.65 -8.04 -17.70
N ILE A 177 2.56 -7.30 -17.05
CA ILE A 177 3.79 -6.81 -17.66
C ILE A 177 4.65 -8.00 -18.11
N ILE A 178 4.84 -9.00 -17.24
CA ILE A 178 5.64 -10.19 -17.53
C ILE A 178 5.02 -11.00 -18.67
N LYS A 179 3.70 -11.22 -18.66
CA LYS A 179 2.99 -11.94 -19.74
C LYS A 179 3.13 -11.21 -21.07
N GLN A 180 2.99 -9.89 -21.08
CA GLN A 180 3.13 -9.10 -22.31
C GLN A 180 4.54 -9.20 -22.90
N ILE A 181 5.58 -9.07 -22.06
CA ILE A 181 6.97 -9.23 -22.51
C ILE A 181 7.22 -10.65 -23.04
N ALA A 182 6.72 -11.67 -22.33
CA ALA A 182 6.86 -13.07 -22.71
C ALA A 182 6.23 -13.34 -24.09
N THR A 183 5.00 -12.86 -24.33
CA THR A 183 4.30 -13.00 -25.61
C THR A 183 5.05 -12.28 -26.75
N GLU A 184 5.51 -11.05 -26.53
CA GLU A 184 6.19 -10.28 -27.58
C GLU A 184 7.57 -10.86 -27.97
N ASN A 185 8.24 -11.54 -27.04
CA ASN A 185 9.58 -12.10 -27.26
C ASN A 185 9.57 -13.61 -27.52
N GLY A 186 8.39 -14.27 -27.49
CA GLY A 186 8.28 -15.72 -27.64
C GLY A 186 8.99 -16.50 -26.52
N MET A 187 9.02 -15.95 -25.30
CA MET A 187 9.71 -16.51 -24.14
C MET A 187 8.71 -17.03 -23.09
N SER A 188 9.18 -17.84 -22.14
CA SER A 188 8.37 -18.20 -20.97
C SER A 188 8.36 -17.09 -19.93
N THR A 189 7.32 -17.07 -19.08
CA THR A 189 7.20 -16.12 -17.96
C THR A 189 8.34 -16.26 -16.96
N GLU A 190 8.87 -17.46 -16.77
CA GLU A 190 9.99 -17.77 -15.89
C GLU A 190 11.29 -17.16 -16.44
N ALA A 191 11.51 -17.25 -17.75
CA ALA A 191 12.67 -16.65 -18.39
C ALA A 191 12.64 -15.12 -18.28
N VAL A 192 11.47 -14.51 -18.46
CA VAL A 192 11.30 -13.05 -18.26
C VAL A 192 11.58 -12.67 -16.81
N LYS A 193 11.03 -13.40 -15.83
CA LYS A 193 11.29 -13.17 -14.38
C LYS A 193 12.78 -13.25 -14.04
N GLY A 194 13.51 -14.22 -14.61
CA GLY A 194 14.96 -14.36 -14.43
C GLY A 194 15.74 -13.16 -14.97
N ILE A 195 15.34 -12.61 -16.12
CA ILE A 195 15.95 -11.41 -16.69
C ILE A 195 15.66 -10.17 -15.82
N LEU A 196 14.39 -9.97 -15.43
CA LEU A 196 13.99 -8.82 -14.62
C LEU A 196 14.63 -8.82 -13.22
N SER A 197 14.83 -10.00 -12.63
CA SER A 197 15.53 -10.16 -11.35
C SER A 197 17.05 -9.99 -11.46
N GLY A 198 17.60 -9.97 -12.67
CA GLY A 198 19.04 -9.88 -12.93
C GLY A 198 19.80 -11.22 -12.86
N ASP A 199 19.09 -12.34 -12.72
CA ASP A 199 19.67 -13.69 -12.69
C ASP A 199 20.09 -14.18 -14.09
N SER A 200 19.58 -13.54 -15.14
CA SER A 200 19.90 -13.84 -16.54
C SER A 200 20.08 -12.56 -17.34
N ALA A 201 20.98 -12.58 -18.32
CA ALA A 201 21.11 -11.47 -19.26
C ALA A 201 20.04 -11.59 -20.37
N PRO A 202 19.43 -10.48 -20.82
CA PRO A 202 18.54 -10.51 -21.97
C PRO A 202 19.35 -10.94 -23.20
N ALA A 203 18.86 -11.98 -23.89
CA ALA A 203 19.52 -12.51 -25.08
C ALA A 203 19.44 -11.54 -26.28
N GLN A 204 18.52 -10.59 -26.26
CA GLN A 204 18.19 -9.72 -27.38
C GLN A 204 17.94 -8.29 -26.92
N THR A 205 18.42 -7.30 -27.69
CA THR A 205 18.18 -5.87 -27.45
C THR A 205 16.69 -5.51 -27.42
N GLN A 206 15.87 -6.24 -28.19
CA GLN A 206 14.42 -6.09 -28.28
C GLN A 206 13.71 -6.25 -26.93
N PHE A 207 14.29 -7.00 -25.98
CA PHE A 207 13.70 -7.20 -24.65
C PHE A 207 13.44 -5.85 -23.95
N TYR A 208 14.38 -4.91 -24.04
CA TYR A 208 14.23 -3.61 -23.38
C TYR A 208 13.11 -2.77 -23.99
N ASP A 209 12.87 -2.89 -25.29
CA ASP A 209 11.77 -2.19 -25.96
C ASP A 209 10.42 -2.79 -25.56
N SER A 210 10.32 -4.12 -25.53
CA SER A 210 9.14 -4.82 -24.99
C SER A 210 8.89 -4.50 -23.51
N PHE A 211 9.95 -4.42 -22.69
CA PHE A 211 9.83 -4.04 -21.28
C PHE A 211 9.27 -2.62 -21.12
N LYS A 212 9.81 -1.65 -21.86
CA LYS A 212 9.31 -0.27 -21.86
C LYS A 212 7.84 -0.21 -22.31
N LYS A 213 7.51 -0.93 -23.38
CA LYS A 213 6.15 -0.97 -23.94
C LYS A 213 5.15 -1.59 -22.98
N ALA A 214 5.52 -2.67 -22.30
CA ALA A 214 4.67 -3.33 -21.31
C ALA A 214 4.43 -2.41 -20.09
N CYS A 215 5.47 -1.76 -19.58
CA CYS A 215 5.31 -0.81 -18.47
C CYS A 215 4.51 0.45 -18.84
N GLN A 216 4.40 0.78 -20.13
CA GLN A 216 3.76 2.02 -20.59
C GLN A 216 2.31 2.16 -20.09
N LYS A 217 1.55 1.06 -20.07
CA LYS A 217 0.17 1.09 -19.56
C LYS A 217 0.15 1.51 -18.08
N LEU A 218 0.96 0.87 -17.24
CA LEU A 218 1.02 1.19 -15.82
C LEU A 218 1.42 2.66 -15.60
N ILE A 219 2.40 3.14 -16.35
CA ILE A 219 2.90 4.52 -16.24
C ILE A 219 1.80 5.53 -16.58
N VAL A 220 1.00 5.25 -17.62
CA VAL A 220 -0.15 6.09 -18.00
C VAL A 220 -1.20 6.08 -16.89
N ASP A 221 -1.57 4.90 -16.38
CA ASP A 221 -2.58 4.78 -15.31
C ASP A 221 -2.13 5.52 -14.03
N VAL A 222 -0.84 5.44 -13.66
CA VAL A 222 -0.25 6.17 -12.54
C VAL A 222 -0.30 7.69 -12.78
N ALA A 223 0.12 8.15 -13.96
CA ALA A 223 0.10 9.58 -14.30
C ALA A 223 -1.32 10.15 -14.33
N GLU A 224 -2.30 9.40 -14.83
CA GLU A 224 -3.71 9.77 -14.78
C GLU A 224 -4.22 9.84 -13.34
N THR A 225 -3.78 8.92 -12.47
CA THR A 225 -4.12 8.98 -11.05
C THR A 225 -3.61 10.26 -10.39
N PHE A 226 -2.37 10.67 -10.66
CA PHE A 226 -1.85 11.93 -10.12
C PHE A 226 -2.58 13.15 -10.68
N ARG A 227 -2.94 13.15 -11.97
CA ARG A 227 -3.75 14.24 -12.54
C ARG A 227 -5.12 14.33 -11.90
N TYR A 228 -5.76 13.18 -11.65
CA TYR A 228 -7.04 13.12 -10.96
C TYR A 228 -6.94 13.66 -9.53
N TYR A 229 -5.94 13.19 -8.76
CA TYR A 229 -5.67 13.68 -7.41
C TYR A 229 -5.45 15.20 -7.36
N ALA A 230 -4.60 15.72 -8.25
CA ALA A 230 -4.34 17.17 -8.33
C ALA A 230 -5.57 18.00 -8.73
N ALA A 231 -6.46 17.44 -9.55
CA ALA A 231 -7.68 18.13 -9.98
C ALA A 231 -8.79 18.13 -8.92
N GLN A 232 -8.92 17.04 -8.15
CA GLN A 232 -10.00 16.86 -7.18
C GLN A 232 -9.69 17.60 -5.86
N GLU A 233 -8.48 17.44 -5.33
CA GLU A 233 -8.17 17.85 -3.95
C GLU A 233 -7.59 19.26 -3.82
N LYS A 234 -7.44 20.01 -4.92
CA LYS A 234 -6.67 21.29 -4.95
C LYS A 234 -5.29 21.16 -4.28
N SER A 235 -4.75 19.95 -4.26
CA SER A 235 -3.60 19.57 -3.45
C SER A 235 -2.28 19.90 -4.15
N THR A 236 -1.20 19.84 -3.38
CA THR A 236 0.17 20.00 -3.84
C THR A 236 0.55 18.94 -4.89
N LEU A 237 1.43 19.31 -5.80
CA LEU A 237 1.97 18.37 -6.78
C LEU A 237 2.75 17.27 -6.05
N VAL A 238 2.52 16.02 -6.45
CA VAL A 238 3.34 14.89 -5.98
C VAL A 238 4.69 14.97 -6.67
N ASP A 239 5.69 15.48 -5.95
CA ASP A 239 7.05 15.65 -6.49
C ASP A 239 7.91 14.39 -6.31
N LYS A 240 7.52 13.49 -5.40
CA LYS A 240 8.26 12.28 -5.07
C LYS A 240 7.35 11.07 -4.89
N ILE A 241 7.79 9.93 -5.42
CA ILE A 241 7.08 8.66 -5.35
C ILE A 241 7.99 7.59 -4.75
N LEU A 242 7.53 6.95 -3.68
CA LEU A 242 8.17 5.81 -3.06
C LEU A 242 7.68 4.53 -3.73
N VAL A 243 8.55 3.80 -4.41
CA VAL A 243 8.19 2.61 -5.19
C VAL A 243 8.53 1.35 -4.40
N CYS A 244 7.57 0.46 -4.21
CA CYS A 244 7.71 -0.79 -3.49
C CYS A 244 6.89 -1.92 -4.15
N GLY A 245 6.86 -3.09 -3.53
CA GLY A 245 6.27 -4.29 -4.10
C GLY A 245 7.28 -5.18 -4.82
N GLY A 246 6.87 -6.41 -5.14
CA GLY A 246 7.76 -7.40 -5.76
C GLY A 246 8.29 -6.95 -7.12
N PHE A 247 7.45 -6.29 -7.93
CA PHE A 247 7.83 -5.84 -9.26
C PHE A 247 8.73 -4.59 -9.22
N ALA A 248 8.73 -3.82 -8.13
CA ALA A 248 9.63 -2.67 -7.98
C ALA A 248 11.11 -3.06 -8.01
N LEU A 249 11.43 -4.32 -7.71
CA LEU A 249 12.78 -4.87 -7.76
C LEU A 249 13.24 -5.22 -9.18
N ALA A 250 12.35 -5.13 -10.18
CA ALA A 250 12.71 -5.40 -11.57
C ALA A 250 13.74 -4.37 -12.07
N LYS A 251 14.86 -4.88 -12.60
CA LYS A 251 15.97 -4.05 -13.07
C LYS A 251 15.51 -3.08 -14.17
N GLY A 252 15.79 -1.79 -14.00
CA GLY A 252 15.43 -0.75 -14.95
C GLY A 252 14.01 -0.18 -14.76
N PHE A 253 13.21 -0.73 -13.84
CA PHE A 253 11.83 -0.27 -13.64
C PHE A 253 11.76 1.13 -13.02
N VAL A 254 12.49 1.38 -11.94
CA VAL A 254 12.49 2.69 -11.27
C VAL A 254 13.12 3.76 -12.16
N GLU A 255 14.16 3.41 -12.91
CA GLU A 255 14.77 4.29 -13.90
C GLU A 255 13.78 4.63 -15.03
N LEU A 256 12.99 3.65 -15.47
CA LEU A 256 11.94 3.88 -16.46
C LEU A 256 10.85 4.83 -15.93
N LEU A 257 10.42 4.66 -14.68
CA LEU A 257 9.48 5.57 -14.02
C LEU A 257 10.01 7.01 -14.02
N ASN A 258 11.26 7.21 -13.58
CA ASN A 258 11.91 8.53 -13.58
C ASN A 258 12.04 9.16 -14.98
N SER A 259 12.17 8.34 -16.03
CA SER A 259 12.27 8.85 -17.41
C SER A 259 10.92 9.27 -18.03
N ARG A 260 9.79 8.90 -17.40
CA ARG A 260 8.45 9.08 -17.94
C ARG A 260 7.53 9.91 -17.06
N LEU A 261 7.68 9.82 -15.75
CA LEU A 261 6.94 10.59 -14.77
C LEU A 261 7.71 11.86 -14.42
N SER A 262 6.99 12.93 -14.11
CA SER A 262 7.59 14.18 -13.65
C SER A 262 8.07 14.11 -12.20
N ALA A 263 7.48 13.23 -11.40
CA ALA A 263 7.83 13.00 -10.02
C ALA A 263 9.05 12.08 -9.90
N GLU A 264 9.92 12.36 -8.94
CA GLU A 264 11.10 11.54 -8.64
C GLU A 264 10.67 10.19 -8.03
N ALA A 265 10.86 9.11 -8.78
CA ALA A 265 10.58 7.75 -8.31
C ALA A 265 11.82 7.18 -7.60
N VAL A 266 11.66 6.76 -6.35
CA VAL A 266 12.74 6.17 -5.54
C VAL A 266 12.31 4.82 -5.03
N LEU A 267 13.17 3.80 -5.20
CA LEU A 267 12.93 2.48 -4.60
C LEU A 267 12.90 2.62 -3.08
N TRP A 268 11.79 2.23 -2.46
CA TRP A 268 11.56 2.38 -1.04
C TRP A 268 11.66 1.04 -0.32
N ASN A 269 12.58 0.97 0.63
CA ASN A 269 12.70 -0.12 1.57
C ASN A 269 12.32 0.35 2.99
N PRO A 270 11.22 -0.13 3.57
CA PRO A 270 10.80 0.30 4.91
C PRO A 270 11.78 -0.16 6.01
N PHE A 271 12.54 -1.23 5.77
CA PHE A 271 13.51 -1.77 6.74
C PHE A 271 14.78 -0.95 6.87
N ASP A 272 14.96 0.11 6.07
CA ASP A 272 16.05 1.08 6.25
C ASP A 272 15.83 1.97 7.49
N LYS A 273 14.58 2.06 7.96
CA LYS A 273 14.18 2.86 9.12
C LYS A 273 13.58 2.03 10.26
N ILE A 274 12.97 0.88 9.94
CA ILE A 274 12.46 -0.05 10.95
C ILE A 274 13.64 -0.71 11.68
N ARG A 275 13.65 -0.63 13.01
CA ARG A 275 14.63 -1.35 13.81
C ARG A 275 14.31 -2.84 13.79
N CYS A 276 15.19 -3.63 13.20
CA CYS A 276 15.13 -5.09 13.25
C CYS A 276 16.18 -5.62 14.23
N ASP A 277 15.73 -6.39 15.22
CA ASP A 277 16.62 -7.10 16.14
C ASP A 277 17.20 -8.36 15.46
N ALA A 278 17.99 -8.13 14.42
CA ALA A 278 18.77 -9.16 13.77
C ALA A 278 20.14 -9.21 14.46
N GLY A 279 20.25 -10.00 15.53
CA GLY A 279 21.53 -10.19 16.24
C GLY A 279 22.66 -10.64 15.31
N CYS A 280 23.93 -10.46 15.70
CA CYS A 280 25.11 -10.76 14.86
C CYS A 280 25.38 -12.26 14.61
N ASN A 281 24.40 -13.14 14.87
CA ASN A 281 24.53 -14.57 14.57
C ASN A 281 24.29 -14.83 13.06
N PRO A 282 24.70 -16.01 12.53
CA PRO A 282 24.54 -16.31 11.11
C PRO A 282 23.10 -16.19 10.59
N ARG A 283 22.09 -16.45 11.43
CA ARG A 283 20.67 -16.26 11.07
C ARG A 283 20.29 -14.79 10.94
N GLY A 284 20.76 -13.93 11.84
CA GLY A 284 20.49 -12.50 11.80
C GLY A 284 21.17 -11.82 10.61
N ILE A 285 22.36 -12.27 10.22
CA ILE A 285 23.02 -11.80 8.98
C ILE A 285 22.18 -12.15 7.74
N ILE A 286 21.68 -13.38 7.65
CA ILE A 286 20.80 -13.82 6.55
C ILE A 286 19.50 -13.00 6.54
N GLN A 287 18.88 -12.80 7.70
CA GLN A 287 17.67 -11.98 7.82
C GLN A 287 17.94 -10.54 7.34
N LYS A 288 19.04 -9.92 7.77
CA LYS A 288 19.42 -8.58 7.33
C LYS A 288 19.61 -8.49 5.83
N ASN A 289 20.27 -9.49 5.22
CA ASN A 289 20.44 -9.54 3.76
C ASN A 289 19.10 -9.71 3.02
N ILE A 290 18.19 -10.54 3.54
CA ILE A 290 16.84 -10.71 2.97
C ILE A 290 16.07 -9.39 3.04
N LEU A 291 16.08 -8.70 4.18
CA LEU A 291 15.39 -7.43 4.36
C LEU A 291 15.99 -6.30 3.52
N GLN A 292 17.30 -6.31 3.30
CA GLN A 292 17.95 -5.33 2.42
C GLN A 292 17.63 -5.59 0.94
N LYS A 293 17.62 -6.86 0.50
CA LYS A 293 17.35 -7.22 -0.90
C LYS A 293 15.85 -7.20 -1.27
N ASN A 294 15.00 -7.74 -0.40
CA ASN A 294 13.58 -7.98 -0.68
C ASN A 294 12.64 -7.09 0.15
N GLY A 295 13.18 -6.21 0.98
CA GLY A 295 12.41 -5.31 1.85
C GLY A 295 11.31 -4.51 1.12
N PRO A 296 11.56 -3.96 -0.08
CA PRO A 296 10.50 -3.29 -0.85
C PRO A 296 9.29 -4.19 -1.13
N ALA A 297 9.50 -5.48 -1.36
CA ALA A 297 8.41 -6.45 -1.60
C ALA A 297 7.61 -6.80 -0.34
N MET A 298 8.11 -6.43 0.84
CA MET A 298 7.51 -6.72 2.14
C MET A 298 6.85 -5.49 2.77
N ALA A 299 6.71 -4.38 2.04
CA ALA A 299 6.26 -3.12 2.59
C ALA A 299 4.83 -3.15 3.18
N VAL A 300 3.89 -3.79 2.48
CA VAL A 300 2.53 -4.02 3.00
C VAL A 300 2.60 -4.84 4.29
N ALA A 301 3.30 -5.98 4.29
CA ALA A 301 3.43 -6.84 5.46
C ALA A 301 4.07 -6.12 6.66
N ALA A 302 5.08 -5.27 6.40
CA ALA A 302 5.68 -4.42 7.43
C ALA A 302 4.67 -3.43 8.02
N GLY A 303 3.84 -2.81 7.20
CA GLY A 303 2.74 -1.93 7.64
C GLY A 303 1.69 -2.64 8.47
N LEU A 304 1.22 -3.80 8.00
CA LEU A 304 0.28 -4.65 8.73
C LEU A 304 0.84 -5.07 10.10
N ALA A 305 2.12 -5.41 10.17
CA ALA A 305 2.79 -5.79 11.41
C ALA A 305 2.99 -4.62 12.39
N MET A 306 2.91 -3.37 11.94
CA MET A 306 2.94 -2.19 12.82
C MET A 306 1.59 -1.92 13.49
N ARG A 307 0.51 -2.57 13.04
CA ARG A 307 -0.78 -2.47 13.72
C ARG A 307 -0.64 -3.04 15.12
N SER A 308 -0.99 -2.23 16.12
CA SER A 308 -1.07 -2.70 17.49
C SER A 308 -2.32 -3.53 17.65
N ILE A 309 -2.15 -4.80 18.02
CA ILE A 309 -3.21 -5.75 18.32
C ILE A 309 -3.33 -6.00 19.83
#